data_AF-A0A7J6PPE1-F1
#
_entry.id   AF-A0A7J6PPE1-F1
#
_cell.length_a   1.000
_cell.length_b   1.000
_cell.length_c   1.000
_cell.angle_alpha   90.00
_cell.angle_beta   90.00
_cell.angle_gamma   90.00
#
_symmetry.space_group_name_H-M   'P 1'
#
loop_
_entity.id
_entity.type
_entity.pdbx_description
1 polymer ?
#
loop_
_entity_poly.entity_id
_entity_poly.type
_entity_poly.pdbx_seq_one_letter_code
_entity_poly.pdbx_strand_id
1 'polypeptide(L)'
;MAIVASSSSPAVVADGSCDHDYSSSATLSTFDESEVASSARQHLDGLSNEFASIVGLCHPLLDLVATIDDFETYGLEPATQRLAKGSDEDKKLFARMLGDGELTVHRIAGGQAMNSLRGVKWWFDRHETDPEYNDVSFANTSVRIVGSVGDDEYANVLREACAEAGLETDFEVFPGGRTGKCCALLKDKKRTMITDLGVAPDFRAGPDRGIPTDCRILYTTAFYACGDGYACREYIPNHPQIKSGYTKLFAGLSAAWACKNDDFTYMAKHACDVVFGNEVEFTAFAEHLGIAGISKMSPREIAEAVSAFMKPGAWAIMTQGPDPVICCSNLTDTCDAFAHTVRDLDPLAISDDIGAGDGFVGGFIAAIYARLLARDLTPRSVPSPVESSLSSLSDDDSSEVLPDDGSRSNAWHSITRQMIMDGVEEGIYCARQVMKHTGCQYF
;
A
#
# COMPACT_ATOMS: atom_id res chain seq x y z
N MET A 1 -27.02 31.60 -44.52
CA MET A 1 -27.01 31.06 -45.89
C MET A 1 -26.55 29.61 -45.76
N ALA A 2 -27.44 28.62 -45.57
CA ALA A 2 -28.34 28.05 -46.58
C ALA A 2 -27.52 27.66 -47.83
N ILE A 3 -27.41 26.40 -48.27
CA ILE A 3 -28.42 25.51 -48.87
C ILE A 3 -27.63 24.19 -49.17
N VAL A 4 -28.02 22.99 -48.68
CA VAL A 4 -28.96 22.00 -49.29
C VAL A 4 -28.40 21.45 -50.63
N ALA A 5 -28.49 20.18 -51.04
CA ALA A 5 -28.87 18.90 -50.47
C ALA A 5 -28.68 17.82 -51.57
N SER A 6 -28.94 16.55 -51.21
CA SER A 6 -29.55 15.48 -52.04
C SER A 6 -28.74 14.97 -53.24
N SER A 7 -28.81 13.75 -53.73
CA SER A 7 -29.50 12.46 -53.48
C SER A 7 -28.80 11.50 -54.49
N SER A 8 -28.83 10.17 -54.49
CA SER A 8 -29.95 9.22 -54.52
C SER A 8 -29.33 7.86 -54.91
N SER A 9 -29.73 6.77 -54.25
CA SER A 9 -29.62 5.37 -54.73
C SER A 9 -30.55 5.16 -55.97
N PRO A 10 -30.58 4.00 -56.67
CA PRO A 10 -31.13 2.74 -56.11
C PRO A 10 -30.67 1.37 -56.70
N ALA A 11 -31.11 0.31 -56.01
CA ALA A 11 -31.58 -1.04 -56.45
C ALA A 11 -30.61 -1.98 -57.20
N VAL A 12 -30.22 -3.15 -56.66
CA VAL A 12 -30.97 -4.40 -56.36
C VAL A 12 -31.48 -5.14 -57.60
N VAL A 13 -30.89 -6.31 -57.88
CA VAL A 13 -31.56 -7.47 -58.53
C VAL A 13 -31.01 -8.75 -57.87
N ALA A 14 -31.91 -9.63 -57.49
CA ALA A 14 -31.67 -10.98 -56.99
C ALA A 14 -32.15 -12.01 -58.02
N ASP A 15 -31.45 -13.13 -58.12
CA ASP A 15 -31.87 -14.46 -58.59
C ASP A 15 -30.66 -15.38 -58.32
N GLY A 16 -30.72 -16.58 -57.75
CA GLY A 16 -31.80 -17.55 -57.68
C GLY A 16 -31.35 -18.81 -58.42
N SER A 17 -30.89 -19.86 -57.71
CA SER A 17 -31.14 -21.27 -58.07
C SER A 17 -30.38 -22.24 -57.16
N CYS A 18 -31.12 -23.24 -56.71
CA CYS A 18 -30.74 -24.39 -55.90
C CYS A 18 -30.10 -25.49 -56.77
N ASP A 19 -29.22 -26.31 -56.19
CA ASP A 19 -29.17 -27.75 -56.49
C ASP A 19 -28.56 -28.52 -55.31
N HIS A 20 -29.20 -29.65 -55.00
CA HIS A 20 -28.83 -30.62 -53.97
C HIS A 20 -27.84 -31.65 -54.55
N ASP A 21 -26.84 -32.04 -53.77
CA ASP A 21 -26.31 -33.40 -53.82
C ASP A 21 -25.71 -33.82 -52.45
N TYR A 22 -26.13 -35.00 -51.99
CA TYR A 22 -25.69 -35.67 -50.77
C TYR A 22 -24.45 -36.52 -51.07
N SER A 23 -23.36 -36.34 -50.32
CA SER A 23 -22.31 -37.34 -50.20
C SER A 23 -21.58 -37.20 -48.85
N SER A 24 -21.71 -38.25 -48.05
CA SER A 24 -21.05 -38.45 -46.77
C SER A 24 -19.55 -38.73 -46.92
N SER A 25 -18.70 -37.97 -46.24
CA SER A 25 -17.40 -38.47 -45.77
C SER A 25 -17.04 -37.79 -44.46
N ALA A 26 -16.95 -38.58 -43.39
CA ALA A 26 -16.43 -38.14 -42.10
C ALA A 26 -14.92 -37.87 -42.24
N THR A 27 -14.53 -36.62 -42.13
CA THR A 27 -13.14 -36.20 -41.88
C THR A 27 -13.04 -35.75 -40.44
N LEU A 28 -12.17 -36.41 -39.65
CA LEU A 28 -11.75 -35.92 -38.34
C LEU A 28 -11.25 -34.49 -38.50
N SER A 29 -11.99 -33.51 -37.96
CA SER A 29 -11.49 -32.16 -37.79
C SER A 29 -10.46 -32.19 -36.67
N THR A 30 -9.22 -31.94 -37.02
CA THR A 30 -8.17 -31.51 -36.09
C THR A 30 -8.72 -30.36 -35.25
N PHE A 31 -8.75 -30.53 -33.93
CA PHE A 31 -9.02 -29.44 -33.00
C PHE A 31 -8.01 -28.33 -33.28
N ASP A 32 -8.51 -27.19 -33.75
CA ASP A 32 -7.71 -26.00 -33.96
C ASP A 32 -7.50 -25.33 -32.60
N GLU A 33 -6.32 -25.55 -32.00
CA GLU A 33 -5.91 -24.91 -30.75
C GLU A 33 -5.95 -23.37 -30.85
N SER A 34 -5.96 -22.81 -32.07
CA SER A 34 -6.05 -21.36 -32.28
C SER A 34 -7.44 -20.78 -32.02
N GLU A 35 -8.53 -21.53 -32.24
CA GLU A 35 -9.89 -21.06 -31.96
C GLU A 35 -10.17 -21.03 -30.45
N VAL A 36 -9.66 -22.02 -29.70
CA VAL A 36 -9.76 -22.05 -28.23
C VAL A 36 -8.96 -20.90 -27.61
N ALA A 37 -7.76 -20.62 -28.12
CA ALA A 37 -6.94 -19.49 -27.70
C ALA A 37 -7.58 -18.12 -28.04
N SER A 38 -8.26 -18.03 -29.19
CA SER A 38 -8.98 -16.80 -29.59
C SER A 38 -10.23 -16.55 -28.75
N SER A 39 -10.99 -17.61 -28.40
CA SER A 39 -12.17 -17.47 -27.55
C SER A 39 -11.79 -17.24 -26.08
N ALA A 40 -10.67 -17.81 -25.61
CA ALA A 40 -10.10 -17.51 -24.31
C ALA A 40 -9.61 -16.05 -24.22
N ARG A 41 -8.98 -15.52 -25.28
CA ARG A 41 -8.63 -14.09 -25.37
C ARG A 41 -9.85 -13.19 -25.44
N GLN A 42 -10.88 -13.54 -26.20
CA GLN A 42 -12.13 -12.78 -26.24
C GLN A 42 -12.96 -12.87 -24.95
N HIS A 43 -12.82 -13.94 -24.16
CA HIS A 43 -13.39 -14.02 -22.80
C HIS A 43 -12.58 -13.25 -21.77
N LEU A 44 -11.26 -13.08 -21.97
CA LEU A 44 -10.41 -12.22 -21.13
C LEU A 44 -10.66 -10.73 -21.40
N ASP A 45 -10.91 -10.33 -22.66
CA ASP A 45 -11.26 -8.94 -23.01
C ASP A 45 -12.65 -8.50 -22.50
N GLY A 46 -13.50 -9.45 -22.09
CA GLY A 46 -14.87 -9.21 -21.62
C GLY A 46 -15.06 -9.27 -20.09
N LEU A 47 -14.05 -9.71 -19.34
CA LEU A 47 -14.03 -9.69 -17.88
C LEU A 47 -13.48 -8.34 -17.42
N SER A 48 -14.37 -7.34 -17.37
CA SER A 48 -14.25 -6.01 -16.78
C SER A 48 -12.88 -5.29 -16.85
N ASN A 49 -12.90 -4.08 -17.43
CA ASN A 49 -11.98 -2.98 -17.09
C ASN A 49 -12.12 -2.60 -15.59
N GLU A 50 -11.93 -3.53 -14.68
CA GLU A 50 -11.88 -3.28 -13.25
C GLU A 50 -10.51 -2.69 -12.94
N PHE A 51 -10.47 -1.36 -12.86
CA PHE A 51 -9.38 -0.68 -12.18
C PHE A 51 -9.29 -1.23 -10.76
N ALA A 52 -8.09 -1.52 -10.31
CA ALA A 52 -7.80 -1.89 -8.93
C ALA A 52 -6.84 -0.84 -8.38
N SER A 53 -7.02 -0.45 -7.12
CA SER A 53 -6.25 0.66 -6.57
C SER A 53 -5.53 0.33 -5.26
N ILE A 54 -4.34 0.94 -5.12
CA ILE A 54 -3.59 1.03 -3.87
C ILE A 54 -3.67 2.48 -3.43
N VAL A 55 -4.17 2.72 -2.23
CA VAL A 55 -4.39 4.07 -1.71
C VAL A 55 -3.56 4.31 -0.47
N GLY A 56 -2.85 5.44 -0.43
CA GLY A 56 -2.16 5.95 0.75
C GLY A 56 -2.94 7.09 1.41
N LEU A 57 -3.16 7.01 2.72
CA LEU A 57 -3.66 8.12 3.54
C LEU A 57 -2.55 8.59 4.47
N CYS A 58 -1.98 9.77 4.20
CA CYS A 58 -0.85 10.29 4.97
C CYS A 58 -0.70 11.81 4.81
N HIS A 59 0.23 12.37 5.57
CA HIS A 59 0.70 13.75 5.42
C HIS A 59 1.68 13.85 4.24
N PRO A 60 1.32 14.53 3.13
CA PRO A 60 2.27 14.87 2.08
C PRO A 60 3.18 16.00 2.57
N LEU A 61 4.49 15.79 2.54
CA LEU A 61 5.47 16.72 3.11
C LEU A 61 6.56 17.06 2.11
N LEU A 62 7.05 18.29 2.16
CA LEU A 62 8.29 18.65 1.49
C LEU A 62 9.47 18.41 2.44
N ASP A 63 10.34 17.47 2.08
CA ASP A 63 11.58 17.24 2.80
C ASP A 63 12.64 18.25 2.35
N LEU A 64 13.20 18.96 3.32
CA LEU A 64 14.33 19.88 3.19
C LEU A 64 15.55 19.15 3.76
N VAL A 65 16.36 18.57 2.87
CA VAL A 65 17.48 17.71 3.24
C VAL A 65 18.79 18.46 3.09
N ALA A 66 19.62 18.46 4.13
CA ALA A 66 20.94 19.06 4.07
C ALA A 66 21.96 18.31 4.92
N THR A 67 23.19 18.25 4.42
CA THR A 67 24.35 17.75 5.17
C THR A 67 24.93 18.88 6.01
N ILE A 68 25.21 18.59 7.28
CA ILE A 68 25.77 19.54 8.23
C ILE A 68 27.05 19.00 8.88
N ASP A 69 27.92 19.91 9.30
CA ASP A 69 29.15 19.57 10.01
C ASP A 69 28.90 19.14 11.45
N ASP A 70 27.84 19.68 12.10
CA ASP A 70 27.55 19.42 13.50
C ASP A 70 26.11 19.73 13.93
N PHE A 71 25.50 18.85 14.72
CA PHE A 71 24.14 18.99 15.26
C PHE A 71 24.04 20.00 16.41
N GLU A 72 25.08 20.15 17.24
CA GLU A 72 25.07 21.04 18.41
C GLU A 72 24.94 22.51 17.98
N THR A 73 25.54 22.88 16.84
CA THR A 73 25.39 24.22 16.22
C THR A 73 23.93 24.57 15.91
N TYR A 74 23.07 23.56 15.78
CA TYR A 74 21.62 23.71 15.55
C TYR A 74 20.79 23.41 16.81
N GLY A 75 21.41 23.10 17.94
CA GLY A 75 20.73 22.71 19.18
C GLY A 75 19.96 21.39 19.04
N LEU A 76 20.45 20.46 18.21
CA LEU A 76 19.73 19.24 17.86
C LEU A 76 20.36 18.00 18.49
N GLU A 77 19.50 17.10 18.97
CA GLU A 77 19.92 15.76 19.37
C GLU A 77 20.06 14.86 18.13
N PRO A 78 21.20 14.18 17.93
CA PRO A 78 21.39 13.27 16.80
C PRO A 78 20.39 12.10 16.79
N ALA A 79 20.02 11.61 15.61
CA ALA A 79 19.18 10.42 15.44
C ALA A 79 17.77 10.55 16.06
N THR A 80 17.22 11.78 16.11
CA THR A 80 15.88 12.04 16.67
C THR A 80 14.89 12.49 15.62
N GLN A 81 13.60 12.30 15.90
CA GLN A 81 12.49 12.82 15.09
C GLN A 81 11.48 13.50 16.00
N ARG A 82 11.09 14.73 15.68
CA ARG A 82 10.09 15.48 16.46
C ARG A 82 9.28 16.44 15.59
N LEU A 83 8.13 16.85 16.11
CA LEU A 83 7.40 17.99 15.57
C LEU A 83 8.11 19.31 15.93
N ALA A 84 7.92 20.30 15.07
CA ALA A 84 8.28 21.69 15.37
C ALA A 84 7.43 22.20 16.54
N LYS A 85 8.06 22.86 17.51
CA LYS A 85 7.44 23.43 18.71
C LYS A 85 7.06 24.90 18.51
N GLY A 86 7.33 25.48 17.35
CA GLY A 86 7.09 26.90 17.05
C GLY A 86 8.04 27.86 17.79
N SER A 87 9.14 27.35 18.34
CA SER A 87 10.18 28.15 18.98
C SER A 87 10.90 29.04 17.95
N ASP A 88 11.59 30.08 18.42
CA ASP A 88 12.41 30.92 17.54
C ASP A 88 13.55 30.13 16.89
N GLU A 89 14.04 29.07 17.54
CA GLU A 89 15.04 28.14 16.99
C GLU A 89 14.48 27.34 15.82
N ASP A 90 13.28 26.75 15.96
CA ASP A 90 12.63 26.03 14.86
C ASP A 90 12.36 26.98 13.69
N LYS A 91 11.82 28.18 13.95
CA LYS A 91 11.57 29.18 12.90
C LYS A 91 12.85 29.57 12.17
N LYS A 92 13.95 29.80 12.90
CA LYS A 92 15.27 30.11 12.32
C LYS A 92 15.82 28.95 11.50
N LEU A 93 15.65 27.72 11.97
CA LEU A 93 16.04 26.52 11.24
C LEU A 93 15.27 26.43 9.92
N PHE A 94 13.93 26.50 9.93
CA PHE A 94 13.13 26.45 8.70
C PHE A 94 13.47 27.60 7.75
N ALA A 95 13.67 28.83 8.25
CA ALA A 95 14.08 29.95 7.42
C ALA A 95 15.45 29.72 6.77
N ARG A 96 16.41 29.13 7.51
CA ARG A 96 17.73 28.76 6.97
C ARG A 96 17.64 27.65 5.93
N MET A 97 16.79 26.65 6.16
CA MET A 97 16.60 25.51 5.25
C MET A 97 15.82 25.90 3.98
N LEU A 98 14.98 26.93 4.05
CA LEU A 98 14.22 27.43 2.90
C LEU A 98 14.97 28.48 2.07
N GLY A 99 15.83 29.27 2.71
CA GLY A 99 16.57 30.36 2.07
C GLY A 99 17.85 29.92 1.36
N ASP A 100 18.43 30.84 0.58
CA ASP A 100 19.65 30.64 -0.20
C ASP A 100 20.93 30.86 0.64
N GLY A 101 21.00 30.21 1.80
CA GLY A 101 22.13 30.31 2.73
C GLY A 101 23.39 29.55 2.28
N GLU A 102 24.39 29.46 3.17
CA GLU A 102 25.61 28.65 2.95
C GLU A 102 25.33 27.13 2.85
N LEU A 103 24.14 26.70 3.28
CA LEU A 103 23.75 25.30 3.29
C LEU A 103 23.13 24.92 1.94
N THR A 104 23.69 23.90 1.27
CA THR A 104 23.02 23.30 0.10
C THR A 104 21.86 22.44 0.58
N VAL A 105 20.63 22.88 0.28
CA VAL A 105 19.41 22.19 0.69
C VAL A 105 18.74 21.57 -0.52
N HIS A 106 18.50 20.27 -0.46
CA HIS A 106 17.72 19.53 -1.43
C HIS A 106 16.25 19.55 -1.03
N ARG A 107 15.37 19.91 -1.96
CA ARG A 107 13.91 19.92 -1.79
C ARG A 107 13.35 18.67 -2.44
N ILE A 108 12.76 17.79 -1.64
CA ILE A 108 12.37 16.45 -2.08
C ILE A 108 10.93 16.19 -1.64
N ALA A 109 10.14 15.56 -2.50
CA ALA A 109 8.82 15.10 -2.10
C ALA A 109 8.94 13.94 -1.11
N GLY A 110 8.28 14.10 0.04
CA GLY A 110 8.39 13.20 1.18
C GLY A 110 7.04 12.93 1.86
N GLY A 111 7.13 12.36 3.05
CA GLY A 111 6.00 11.78 3.77
C GLY A 111 5.94 10.27 3.60
N GLN A 112 5.82 9.56 4.72
CA GLN A 112 6.03 8.11 4.80
C GLN A 112 5.21 7.29 3.77
N ALA A 113 3.90 7.52 3.67
CA ALA A 113 3.10 6.77 2.70
C ALA A 113 3.43 7.14 1.26
N MET A 114 3.68 8.42 0.97
CA MET A 114 4.07 8.85 -0.37
C MET A 114 5.37 8.18 -0.81
N ASN A 115 6.37 8.16 0.06
CA ASN A 115 7.64 7.46 -0.19
C ASN A 115 7.44 5.96 -0.45
N SER A 116 6.60 5.31 0.35
CA SER A 116 6.30 3.88 0.20
C SER A 116 5.58 3.59 -1.13
N LEU A 117 4.62 4.43 -1.51
CA LEU A 117 3.88 4.29 -2.76
C LEU A 117 4.75 4.55 -4.00
N ARG A 118 5.72 5.48 -3.93
CA ARG A 118 6.73 5.63 -5.00
C ARG A 118 7.51 4.32 -5.16
N GLY A 119 7.90 3.69 -4.05
CA GLY A 119 8.51 2.36 -4.04
C GLY A 119 7.63 1.28 -4.69
N VAL A 120 6.31 1.33 -4.50
CA VAL A 120 5.36 0.43 -5.19
C VAL A 120 5.42 0.62 -6.71
N LYS A 121 5.36 1.86 -7.19
CA LYS A 121 5.41 2.15 -8.63
C LYS A 121 6.74 1.74 -9.25
N TRP A 122 7.85 2.06 -8.59
CA TRP A 122 9.17 1.61 -9.02
C TRP A 122 9.25 0.07 -9.13
N TRP A 123 8.65 -0.64 -8.16
CA TRP A 123 8.60 -2.09 -8.18
C TRP A 123 7.75 -2.60 -9.36
N PHE A 124 6.58 -2.02 -9.62
CA PHE A 124 5.75 -2.38 -10.79
C PHE A 124 6.51 -2.21 -12.10
N ASP A 125 7.14 -1.06 -12.31
CA ASP A 125 7.86 -0.75 -13.56
C ASP A 125 9.03 -1.72 -13.80
N ARG A 126 9.68 -2.18 -12.71
CA ARG A 126 10.73 -3.20 -12.76
C ARG A 126 10.19 -4.59 -13.12
N HIS A 127 9.04 -4.96 -12.58
CA HIS A 127 8.51 -6.32 -12.68
C HIS A 127 7.47 -6.51 -13.78
N GLU A 128 7.12 -5.46 -14.54
CA GLU A 128 6.21 -5.54 -15.69
C GLU A 128 6.65 -6.54 -16.76
N THR A 129 7.96 -6.80 -16.88
CA THR A 129 8.53 -7.78 -17.82
C THR A 129 9.15 -9.01 -17.13
N ASP A 130 8.93 -9.19 -15.83
CA ASP A 130 9.54 -10.29 -15.09
C ASP A 130 8.76 -11.60 -15.30
N PRO A 131 9.41 -12.68 -15.77
CA PRO A 131 8.78 -13.99 -15.91
C PRO A 131 8.03 -14.50 -14.68
N GLU A 132 8.46 -14.14 -13.47
CA GLU A 132 7.77 -14.52 -12.23
C GLU A 132 6.39 -13.88 -12.09
N TYR A 133 6.18 -12.71 -12.70
CA TYR A 133 4.95 -11.93 -12.63
C TYR A 133 4.23 -11.81 -13.97
N ASN A 134 4.63 -12.57 -15.00
CA ASN A 134 4.07 -12.51 -16.36
C ASN A 134 2.55 -12.73 -16.45
N ASP A 135 1.95 -13.42 -15.48
CA ASP A 135 0.50 -13.66 -15.42
C ASP A 135 -0.27 -12.51 -14.75
N VAL A 136 0.42 -11.46 -14.29
CA VAL A 136 -0.16 -10.29 -13.62
C VAL A 136 0.28 -9.01 -14.34
N SER A 137 -0.68 -8.19 -14.77
CA SER A 137 -0.39 -6.87 -15.33
C SER A 137 -0.71 -5.78 -14.32
N PHE A 138 0.21 -4.83 -14.16
CA PHE A 138 0.03 -3.65 -13.31
C PHE A 138 -0.48 -2.42 -14.09
N ALA A 139 -0.62 -2.51 -15.42
CA ALA A 139 -0.97 -1.38 -16.27
C ALA A 139 -2.34 -0.74 -15.93
N ASN A 140 -3.26 -1.53 -15.38
CA ASN A 140 -4.58 -1.06 -14.93
C ASN A 140 -4.66 -0.81 -13.42
N THR A 141 -3.52 -0.74 -12.73
CA THR A 141 -3.44 -0.44 -11.29
C THR A 141 -3.23 1.04 -11.06
N SER A 142 -4.18 1.66 -10.36
CA SER A 142 -4.04 3.02 -9.84
C SER A 142 -3.29 2.99 -8.51
N VAL A 143 -2.23 3.78 -8.37
CA VAL A 143 -1.54 3.98 -7.08
C VAL A 143 -1.69 5.45 -6.71
N ARG A 144 -2.44 5.73 -5.65
CA ARG A 144 -2.87 7.08 -5.30
C ARG A 144 -2.46 7.47 -3.89
N ILE A 145 -1.91 8.68 -3.75
CA ILE A 145 -1.71 9.32 -2.43
C ILE A 145 -2.82 10.35 -2.20
N VAL A 146 -3.44 10.28 -1.02
CA VAL A 146 -4.53 11.17 -0.59
C VAL A 146 -4.08 11.90 0.69
N GLY A 147 -4.32 13.20 0.74
CA GLY A 147 -3.94 14.05 1.87
C GLY A 147 -4.26 15.52 1.62
N SER A 148 -3.65 16.43 2.37
CA SER A 148 -3.84 17.89 2.21
C SER A 148 -2.53 18.64 2.04
N VAL A 149 -2.59 19.72 1.26
CA VAL A 149 -1.48 20.63 0.96
C VAL A 149 -1.95 22.07 1.05
N GLY A 150 -1.01 23.01 1.17
CA GLY A 150 -1.30 24.43 1.09
C GLY A 150 -1.56 24.88 -0.35
N ASP A 151 -1.96 26.13 -0.53
CA ASP A 151 -2.02 26.80 -1.84
C ASP A 151 -0.68 27.47 -2.17
N ASP A 152 0.42 26.73 -2.00
CA ASP A 152 1.79 27.21 -2.19
C ASP A 152 2.56 26.46 -3.28
N GLU A 153 3.73 26.98 -3.65
CA GLU A 153 4.60 26.40 -4.68
C GLU A 153 5.05 24.96 -4.34
N TYR A 154 5.12 24.63 -3.05
CA TYR A 154 5.59 23.31 -2.61
C TYR A 154 4.55 22.23 -2.90
N ALA A 155 3.26 22.56 -2.87
CA ALA A 155 2.22 21.64 -3.32
C ALA A 155 2.44 21.18 -4.77
N ASN A 156 2.97 22.04 -5.64
CA ASN A 156 3.29 21.68 -7.02
C ASN A 156 4.51 20.76 -7.11
N VAL A 157 5.55 21.04 -6.33
CA VAL A 157 6.73 20.14 -6.23
C VAL A 157 6.30 18.72 -5.84
N LEU A 158 5.37 18.58 -4.89
CA LEU A 158 4.86 17.26 -4.48
C LEU A 158 4.06 16.57 -5.60
N ARG A 159 3.23 17.32 -6.34
CA ARG A 159 2.45 16.76 -7.46
C ARG A 159 3.34 16.34 -8.62
N GLU A 160 4.32 17.15 -8.97
CA GLU A 160 5.27 16.87 -10.05
C GLU A 160 6.07 15.60 -9.73
N ALA A 161 6.63 15.50 -8.52
CA ALA A 161 7.35 14.30 -8.09
C ALA A 161 6.46 13.05 -8.06
N CYS A 162 5.20 13.17 -7.63
CA CYS A 162 4.25 12.05 -7.71
C CYS A 162 3.98 11.64 -9.16
N ALA A 163 3.74 12.61 -10.05
CA ALA A 163 3.49 12.32 -11.46
C ALA A 163 4.69 11.68 -12.16
N GLU A 164 5.91 12.13 -11.86
CA GLU A 164 7.16 11.52 -12.35
C GLU A 164 7.32 10.06 -11.90
N ALA A 165 6.92 9.74 -10.67
CA ALA A 165 6.88 8.37 -10.16
C ALA A 165 5.63 7.56 -10.60
N GLY A 166 4.76 8.14 -11.44
CA GLY A 166 3.52 7.49 -11.89
C GLY A 166 2.45 7.33 -10.80
N LEU A 167 2.50 8.15 -9.75
CA LEU A 167 1.48 8.22 -8.70
C LEU A 167 0.39 9.23 -9.03
N GLU A 168 -0.85 8.85 -8.76
CA GLU A 168 -1.97 9.78 -8.72
C GLU A 168 -1.98 10.56 -7.40
N THR A 169 -2.37 11.83 -7.46
CA THR A 169 -2.53 12.68 -6.27
C THR A 169 -3.97 13.10 -6.11
N ASP A 170 -4.51 12.93 -4.91
CA ASP A 170 -5.78 13.51 -4.48
C ASP A 170 -5.51 14.40 -3.25
N PHE A 171 -4.90 15.55 -3.53
CA PHE A 171 -4.56 16.54 -2.50
C PHE A 171 -5.67 17.57 -2.32
N GLU A 172 -6.18 17.66 -1.08
CA GLU A 172 -7.02 18.78 -0.69
C GLU A 172 -6.17 20.04 -0.56
N VAL A 173 -6.57 21.09 -1.25
CA VAL A 173 -5.87 22.38 -1.16
C VAL A 173 -6.57 23.25 -0.13
N PHE A 174 -5.85 23.63 0.91
CA PHE A 174 -6.34 24.56 1.94
C PHE A 174 -5.90 25.99 1.59
N PRO A 175 -6.84 26.90 1.23
CA PRO A 175 -6.50 28.27 0.86
C PRO A 175 -5.86 29.04 2.02
N GLY A 176 -4.74 29.74 1.75
CA GLY A 176 -3.92 30.41 2.77
C GLY A 176 -3.16 29.47 3.71
N GLY A 177 -3.27 28.16 3.49
CA GLY A 177 -2.55 27.11 4.20
C GLY A 177 -1.13 26.96 3.69
N ARG A 178 -0.24 26.44 4.54
CA ARG A 178 1.14 26.10 4.15
C ARG A 178 1.27 24.59 4.01
N THR A 179 1.87 24.12 2.92
CA THR A 179 2.26 22.72 2.76
C THR A 179 3.25 22.34 3.85
N GLY A 180 3.07 21.16 4.44
CA GLY A 180 3.94 20.65 5.50
C GLY A 180 5.37 20.43 5.00
N LYS A 181 6.34 20.58 5.91
CA LYS A 181 7.78 20.53 5.62
C LYS A 181 8.52 19.74 6.69
N CYS A 182 9.48 18.92 6.30
CA CYS A 182 10.37 18.22 7.21
C CYS A 182 11.81 18.65 6.97
N CYS A 183 12.46 19.28 7.95
CA CYS A 183 13.90 19.50 7.90
C CYS A 183 14.61 18.21 8.31
N ALA A 184 15.37 17.61 7.39
CA ALA A 184 16.21 16.45 7.66
C ALA A 184 17.68 16.86 7.57
N LEU A 185 18.36 16.87 8.72
CA LEU A 185 19.77 17.24 8.81
C LEU A 185 20.63 15.99 8.96
N LEU A 186 21.66 15.87 8.13
CA LEU A 186 22.48 14.67 7.99
C LEU A 186 23.92 14.93 8.45
N LYS A 187 24.46 14.02 9.28
CA LYS A 187 25.88 13.98 9.67
C LYS A 187 26.29 12.55 9.99
N ASP A 188 27.38 12.07 9.38
CA ASP A 188 27.97 10.75 9.65
C ASP A 188 26.96 9.59 9.63
N LYS A 189 26.08 9.56 8.61
CA LYS A 189 24.97 8.59 8.47
C LYS A 189 23.90 8.64 9.57
N LYS A 190 23.93 9.65 10.44
CA LYS A 190 22.84 9.96 11.38
C LYS A 190 21.97 11.06 10.81
N ARG A 191 20.67 10.99 11.10
CA ARG A 191 19.70 12.00 10.69
C ARG A 191 18.90 12.51 11.87
N THR A 192 18.66 13.81 11.89
CA THR A 192 17.70 14.41 12.82
C THR A 192 16.61 15.13 12.02
N MET A 193 15.36 14.83 12.33
CA MET A 193 14.20 15.30 11.58
C MET A 193 13.29 16.17 12.44
N ILE A 194 12.92 17.32 11.89
CA ILE A 194 12.00 18.27 12.52
C ILE A 194 10.91 18.64 11.53
N THR A 195 9.67 18.34 11.88
CA THR A 195 8.53 18.47 10.97
C THR A 195 7.59 19.61 11.39
N ASP A 196 7.36 20.57 10.50
CA ASP A 196 6.23 21.50 10.56
C ASP A 196 5.14 20.91 9.67
N LEU A 197 4.06 20.43 10.28
CA LEU A 197 3.01 19.72 9.54
C LEU A 197 2.19 20.62 8.62
N GLY A 198 2.24 21.95 8.78
CA GLY A 198 1.41 22.86 7.99
C GLY A 198 -0.08 22.46 8.06
N VAL A 199 -0.74 22.37 6.90
CA VAL A 199 -2.13 21.91 6.78
C VAL A 199 -2.29 20.40 6.57
N ALA A 200 -1.21 19.63 6.56
CA ALA A 200 -1.27 18.18 6.40
C ALA A 200 -2.19 17.46 7.41
N PRO A 201 -2.29 17.87 8.70
CA PRO A 201 -3.17 17.20 9.66
C PRO A 201 -4.62 17.67 9.56
N ASP A 202 -4.98 18.53 8.61
CA ASP A 202 -6.34 19.04 8.41
C ASP A 202 -7.16 18.18 7.42
N PHE A 203 -6.52 17.28 6.66
CA PHE A 203 -7.23 16.35 5.79
C PHE A 203 -8.16 15.42 6.59
N ARG A 204 -9.41 15.28 6.14
CA ARG A 204 -10.40 14.38 6.76
C ARG A 204 -10.87 13.34 5.76
N ALA A 205 -10.57 12.07 6.02
CA ALA A 205 -11.05 11.00 5.16
C ALA A 205 -12.55 10.76 5.38
N GLY A 206 -13.27 10.50 4.30
CA GLY A 206 -14.69 10.24 4.33
C GLY A 206 -15.21 9.60 3.05
N PRO A 207 -16.53 9.41 2.92
CA PRO A 207 -17.15 8.72 1.79
C PRO A 207 -16.78 9.27 0.41
N ASP A 208 -16.54 10.58 0.32
CA ASP A 208 -16.22 11.24 -0.95
C ASP A 208 -14.73 11.17 -1.30
N ARG A 209 -13.85 11.14 -0.30
CA ARG A 209 -12.38 11.19 -0.45
C ARG A 209 -11.73 10.36 0.65
N GLY A 210 -11.14 9.23 0.28
CA GLY A 210 -10.60 8.25 1.22
C GLY A 210 -10.44 6.89 0.56
N ILE A 211 -11.42 6.01 0.76
CA ILE A 211 -11.39 4.63 0.27
C ILE A 211 -12.30 4.48 -0.95
N PRO A 212 -11.77 4.44 -2.19
CA PRO A 212 -12.58 4.22 -3.38
C PRO A 212 -13.02 2.75 -3.48
N THR A 213 -14.08 2.50 -4.26
CA THR A 213 -14.73 1.17 -4.38
C THR A 213 -13.82 0.09 -4.97
N ASP A 214 -12.76 0.48 -5.67
CA ASP A 214 -11.75 -0.40 -6.26
C ASP A 214 -10.51 -0.60 -5.37
N CYS A 215 -10.47 -0.01 -4.17
CA CYS A 215 -9.32 -0.07 -3.28
C CYS A 215 -9.07 -1.50 -2.79
N ARG A 216 -7.94 -2.09 -3.18
CA ARG A 216 -7.50 -3.41 -2.73
C ARG A 216 -6.58 -3.33 -1.52
N ILE A 217 -5.73 -2.31 -1.47
CA ILE A 217 -4.84 -2.06 -0.33
C ILE A 217 -4.95 -0.59 0.07
N LEU A 218 -5.26 -0.37 1.34
CA LEU A 218 -5.16 0.92 2.00
C LEU A 218 -3.91 0.92 2.87
N TYR A 219 -3.01 1.85 2.63
CA TYR A 219 -1.84 2.09 3.48
C TYR A 219 -2.01 3.42 4.24
N THR A 220 -1.82 3.39 5.55
CA THR A 220 -1.84 4.59 6.38
C THR A 220 -0.74 4.56 7.45
N THR A 221 -0.67 5.57 8.29
CA THR A 221 0.45 5.82 9.20
C THR A 221 -0.03 6.31 10.56
N ALA A 222 0.73 6.04 11.62
CA ALA A 222 0.48 6.65 12.92
C ALA A 222 0.63 8.19 12.87
N PHE A 223 1.41 8.72 11.92
CA PHE A 223 1.42 10.16 11.64
C PHE A 223 0.05 10.68 11.22
N TYR A 224 -0.64 10.00 10.31
CA TYR A 224 -2.00 10.38 9.89
C TYR A 224 -3.01 10.26 11.04
N ALA A 225 -2.92 9.20 11.85
CA ALA A 225 -3.79 9.02 13.01
C ALA A 225 -3.69 10.17 14.03
N CYS A 226 -2.53 10.83 14.12
CA CYS A 226 -2.35 12.01 14.95
C CYS A 226 -3.09 13.26 14.41
N GLY A 227 -3.47 13.28 13.14
CA GLY A 227 -4.21 14.37 12.50
C GLY A 227 -5.72 14.12 12.40
N ASP A 228 -6.13 12.88 12.09
CA ASP A 228 -7.53 12.51 11.85
C ASP A 228 -7.97 11.29 12.67
N GLY A 229 -8.15 11.50 13.97
CA GLY A 229 -8.64 10.47 14.89
C GLY A 229 -10.03 9.93 14.54
N TYR A 230 -10.91 10.77 13.95
CA TYR A 230 -12.23 10.30 13.52
C TYR A 230 -12.12 9.25 12.42
N ALA A 231 -11.25 9.46 11.42
CA ALA A 231 -11.08 8.45 10.39
C ALA A 231 -10.54 7.13 10.94
N CYS A 232 -9.56 7.18 11.85
CA CYS A 232 -8.94 6.00 12.44
C CYS A 232 -9.84 5.24 13.42
N ARG A 233 -10.78 5.91 14.10
CA ARG A 233 -11.74 5.25 15.02
C ARG A 233 -13.03 4.81 14.35
N GLU A 234 -13.57 5.66 13.48
CA GLU A 234 -14.96 5.53 13.03
C GLU A 234 -15.04 5.19 11.55
N TYR A 235 -14.39 5.95 10.66
CA TYR A 235 -14.57 5.76 9.21
C TYR A 235 -13.88 4.49 8.70
N ILE A 236 -12.56 4.34 8.90
CA ILE A 236 -11.77 3.24 8.35
C ILE A 236 -12.20 1.89 8.95
N PRO A 237 -12.29 1.71 10.30
CA PRO A 237 -12.67 0.41 10.87
C PRO A 237 -14.11 0.00 10.54
N ASN A 238 -15.00 0.95 10.27
CA ASN A 238 -16.38 0.67 9.90
C ASN A 238 -16.64 0.62 8.40
N HIS A 239 -15.64 0.90 7.56
CA HIS A 239 -15.80 0.90 6.11
C HIS A 239 -16.21 -0.51 5.61
N PRO A 240 -17.24 -0.64 4.75
CA PRO A 240 -17.73 -1.95 4.29
C PRO A 240 -16.65 -2.82 3.64
N GLN A 241 -15.74 -2.22 2.87
CA GLN A 241 -14.64 -2.97 2.21
C GLN A 241 -13.57 -3.46 3.20
N ILE A 242 -13.35 -2.74 4.31
CA ILE A 242 -12.42 -3.15 5.37
C ILE A 242 -13.04 -4.29 6.19
N LYS A 243 -14.32 -4.15 6.57
CA LYS A 243 -15.07 -5.17 7.32
C LYS A 243 -15.23 -6.48 6.54
N SER A 244 -15.51 -6.38 5.25
CA SER A 244 -15.59 -7.55 4.37
C SER A 244 -14.22 -8.12 4.01
N GLY A 245 -13.11 -7.45 4.36
CA GLY A 245 -11.77 -7.89 4.00
C GLY A 245 -11.45 -7.78 2.51
N TYR A 246 -12.28 -7.10 1.71
CA TYR A 246 -12.00 -6.77 0.32
C TYR A 246 -10.78 -5.83 0.21
N THR A 247 -10.74 -4.79 1.03
CA THR A 247 -9.59 -3.89 1.16
C THR A 247 -8.73 -4.36 2.33
N LYS A 248 -7.45 -4.59 2.09
CA LYS A 248 -6.48 -4.85 3.15
C LYS A 248 -5.96 -3.55 3.73
N LEU A 249 -5.96 -3.43 5.05
CA LEU A 249 -5.45 -2.26 5.76
C LEU A 249 -4.05 -2.52 6.29
N PHE A 250 -3.07 -1.79 5.77
CA PHE A 250 -1.72 -1.78 6.30
C PHE A 250 -1.43 -0.44 6.99
N ALA A 251 -0.66 -0.48 8.07
CA ALA A 251 -0.32 0.71 8.81
C ALA A 251 1.14 0.72 9.30
N GLY A 252 1.80 1.88 9.22
CA GLY A 252 3.11 2.09 9.86
C GLY A 252 2.98 2.66 11.26
N LEU A 253 3.81 2.19 12.21
CA LEU A 253 3.99 2.80 13.53
C LEU A 253 4.68 4.17 13.45
N SER A 254 5.42 4.42 12.36
CA SER A 254 5.94 5.71 11.90
C SER A 254 7.04 6.35 12.75
N ALA A 255 6.82 6.52 14.04
CA ALA A 255 7.78 7.05 14.99
C ALA A 255 7.35 6.71 16.43
N ALA A 256 8.33 6.60 17.33
CA ALA A 256 8.09 6.28 18.75
C ALA A 256 7.13 7.25 19.47
N TRP A 257 7.02 8.50 19.01
CA TRP A 257 6.03 9.45 19.56
C TRP A 257 4.66 9.30 18.90
N ALA A 258 4.59 8.97 17.62
CA ALA A 258 3.35 8.91 16.84
C ALA A 258 2.54 7.65 17.15
N CYS A 259 3.22 6.52 17.37
CA CYS A 259 2.57 5.25 17.69
C CYS A 259 1.87 5.23 19.05
N LYS A 260 2.14 6.21 19.94
CA LYS A 260 1.50 6.33 21.26
C LYS A 260 0.17 7.09 21.20
N ASN A 261 -0.57 6.90 20.10
CA ASN A 261 -1.84 7.56 19.82
C ASN A 261 -3.00 6.55 19.95
N ASP A 262 -4.00 6.89 20.77
CA ASP A 262 -5.12 5.99 21.08
C ASP A 262 -5.99 5.65 19.84
N ASP A 263 -6.04 6.54 18.84
CA ASP A 263 -6.83 6.32 17.63
C ASP A 263 -6.12 5.35 16.68
N PHE A 264 -4.79 5.44 16.59
CA PHE A 264 -3.97 4.41 15.95
C PHE A 264 -4.11 3.06 16.67
N THR A 265 -4.02 3.06 18.00
CA THR A 265 -4.19 1.87 18.84
C THR A 265 -5.53 1.19 18.56
N TYR A 266 -6.61 1.97 18.46
CA TYR A 266 -7.93 1.46 18.10
C TYR A 266 -7.93 0.82 16.71
N MET A 267 -7.40 1.52 15.70
CA MET A 267 -7.33 1.04 14.33
C MET A 267 -6.51 -0.27 14.21
N ALA A 268 -5.36 -0.36 14.89
CA ALA A 268 -4.52 -1.55 14.93
C ALA A 268 -5.24 -2.77 15.52
N LYS A 269 -6.05 -2.56 16.56
CA LYS A 269 -6.83 -3.60 17.22
C LYS A 269 -8.03 -4.09 16.40
N HIS A 270 -8.65 -3.21 15.63
CA HIS A 270 -9.96 -3.48 15.04
C HIS A 270 -9.97 -3.63 13.52
N ALA A 271 -8.95 -3.12 12.81
CA ALA A 271 -8.99 -3.01 11.35
C ALA A 271 -7.71 -3.48 10.65
N CYS A 272 -6.52 -3.17 11.18
CA CYS A 272 -5.26 -3.42 10.49
C CYS A 272 -5.00 -4.91 10.26
N ASP A 273 -4.68 -5.27 9.02
CA ASP A 273 -4.22 -6.60 8.62
C ASP A 273 -2.70 -6.74 8.76
N VAL A 274 -1.96 -5.64 8.59
CA VAL A 274 -0.50 -5.58 8.77
C VAL A 274 -0.10 -4.29 9.49
N VAL A 275 0.75 -4.40 10.50
CA VAL A 275 1.40 -3.26 11.17
C VAL A 275 2.91 -3.37 11.02
N PHE A 276 3.53 -2.35 10.44
CA PHE A 276 4.97 -2.23 10.25
C PHE A 276 5.60 -1.29 11.28
N GLY A 277 6.87 -1.51 11.61
CA GLY A 277 7.68 -0.57 12.36
C GLY A 277 9.07 -1.12 12.64
N ASN A 278 9.95 -0.28 13.18
CA ASN A 278 11.24 -0.73 13.69
C ASN A 278 11.18 -1.12 15.17
N GLU A 279 12.28 -1.65 15.70
CA GLU A 279 12.39 -2.10 17.09
C GLU A 279 12.11 -0.98 18.11
N VAL A 280 12.48 0.27 17.79
CA VAL A 280 12.26 1.43 18.66
C VAL A 280 10.76 1.76 18.73
N GLU A 281 10.08 1.75 17.58
CA GLU A 281 8.65 2.00 17.45
C GLU A 281 7.83 0.88 18.10
N PHE A 282 8.18 -0.39 17.86
CA PHE A 282 7.51 -1.54 18.49
C PHE A 282 7.64 -1.51 20.01
N THR A 283 8.83 -1.19 20.52
CA THR A 283 9.07 -1.01 21.96
C THR A 283 8.18 0.10 22.51
N ALA A 284 8.19 1.28 21.86
CA ALA A 284 7.39 2.42 22.26
C ALA A 284 5.88 2.14 22.23
N PHE A 285 5.41 1.40 21.23
CA PHE A 285 4.01 1.00 21.12
C PHE A 285 3.64 -0.01 22.20
N ALA A 286 4.46 -1.03 22.44
CA ALA A 286 4.23 -2.00 23.51
C ALA A 286 4.13 -1.33 24.90
N GLU A 287 4.96 -0.30 25.16
CA GLU A 287 4.88 0.50 26.39
C GLU A 287 3.55 1.23 26.51
N HIS A 288 3.08 1.81 25.41
CA HIS A 288 1.79 2.51 25.35
C HIS A 288 0.60 1.57 25.58
N LEU A 289 0.70 0.32 25.10
CA LEU A 289 -0.27 -0.74 25.38
C LEU A 289 -0.25 -1.24 26.84
N GLY A 290 0.71 -0.79 27.65
CA GLY A 290 0.86 -1.21 29.05
C GLY A 290 1.40 -2.63 29.22
N ILE A 291 2.12 -3.17 28.21
CA ILE A 291 2.75 -4.48 28.31
C ILE A 291 3.84 -4.43 29.40
N ALA A 292 3.76 -5.32 30.38
CA ALA A 292 4.69 -5.34 31.50
C ALA A 292 6.02 -6.02 31.13
N GLY A 293 7.13 -5.50 31.67
CA GLY A 293 8.44 -6.17 31.56
C GLY A 293 9.17 -5.99 30.23
N ILE A 294 8.76 -5.03 29.39
CA ILE A 294 9.34 -4.76 28.06
C ILE A 294 10.86 -4.64 28.08
N SER A 295 11.43 -3.98 29.10
CA SER A 295 12.89 -3.81 29.23
C SER A 295 13.70 -5.10 29.38
N LYS A 296 13.03 -6.25 29.56
CA LYS A 296 13.63 -7.58 29.64
C LYS A 296 13.23 -8.49 28.47
N MET A 297 12.34 -8.02 27.59
CA MET A 297 11.87 -8.78 26.44
C MET A 297 12.85 -8.66 25.28
N SER A 298 13.03 -9.76 24.56
CA SER A 298 13.65 -9.78 23.25
C SER A 298 12.75 -9.06 22.23
N PRO A 299 13.32 -8.59 21.10
CA PRO A 299 12.53 -8.01 20.04
C PRO A 299 11.39 -8.94 19.55
N ARG A 300 11.63 -10.25 19.50
CA ARG A 300 10.59 -11.23 19.14
C ARG A 300 9.42 -11.23 20.12
N GLU A 301 9.71 -11.28 21.42
CA GLU A 301 8.67 -11.25 22.46
C GLU A 301 7.85 -9.95 22.42
N ILE A 302 8.48 -8.81 22.10
CA ILE A 302 7.78 -7.53 21.90
C ILE A 302 6.83 -7.61 20.71
N ALA A 303 7.31 -8.08 19.55
CA ALA A 303 6.50 -8.21 18.33
C ALA A 303 5.33 -9.20 18.52
N GLU A 304 5.54 -10.30 19.23
CA GLU A 304 4.48 -11.25 19.59
C GLU A 304 3.42 -10.63 20.50
N ALA A 305 3.84 -9.88 21.52
CA ALA A 305 2.92 -9.22 22.44
C ALA A 305 2.09 -8.13 21.74
N VAL A 306 2.69 -7.37 20.83
CA VAL A 306 1.97 -6.41 19.97
C VAL A 306 1.00 -7.14 19.03
N SER A 307 1.43 -8.21 18.37
CA SER A 307 0.58 -9.03 17.49
C SER A 307 -0.64 -9.58 18.24
N ALA A 308 -0.47 -10.03 19.48
CA ALA A 308 -1.57 -10.52 20.31
C ALA A 308 -2.62 -9.44 20.65
N PHE A 309 -2.27 -8.15 20.63
CA PHE A 309 -3.19 -7.04 20.84
C PHE A 309 -3.99 -6.68 19.57
N MET A 310 -3.41 -6.92 18.39
CA MET A 310 -3.98 -6.51 17.10
C MET A 310 -5.23 -7.32 16.72
N LYS A 311 -5.89 -6.90 15.63
CA LYS A 311 -6.99 -7.65 14.99
C LYS A 311 -6.62 -9.15 14.82
N PRO A 312 -7.55 -10.09 15.07
CA PRO A 312 -7.27 -11.51 14.84
C PRO A 312 -6.84 -11.81 13.41
N GLY A 313 -5.77 -12.60 13.26
CA GLY A 313 -5.15 -12.94 11.99
C GLY A 313 -4.26 -11.86 11.39
N ALA A 314 -4.03 -10.75 12.09
CA ALA A 314 -3.16 -9.68 11.61
C ALA A 314 -1.67 -10.04 11.78
N TRP A 315 -0.81 -9.29 11.09
CA TRP A 315 0.64 -9.47 11.10
C TRP A 315 1.36 -8.24 11.66
N ALA A 316 2.17 -8.46 12.69
CA ALA A 316 3.18 -7.51 13.15
C ALA A 316 4.50 -7.80 12.41
N ILE A 317 5.06 -6.80 11.73
CA ILE A 317 6.29 -6.91 10.95
C ILE A 317 7.29 -5.88 11.46
N MET A 318 8.32 -6.36 12.15
CA MET A 318 9.31 -5.53 12.81
C MET A 318 10.67 -5.63 12.12
N THR A 319 11.12 -4.51 11.55
CA THR A 319 12.47 -4.36 10.99
C THR A 319 13.46 -4.03 12.10
N GLN A 320 14.75 -4.40 11.92
CA GLN A 320 15.79 -4.20 12.94
C GLN A 320 17.13 -3.73 12.33
N GLY A 321 17.05 -2.82 11.36
CA GLY A 321 18.23 -2.43 10.57
C GLY A 321 18.84 -3.64 9.85
N PRO A 322 20.11 -4.01 10.13
CA PRO A 322 20.75 -5.19 9.53
C PRO A 322 20.30 -6.52 10.14
N ASP A 323 19.64 -6.51 11.30
CA ASP A 323 19.19 -7.74 11.96
C ASP A 323 17.94 -8.32 11.27
N PRO A 324 17.64 -9.62 11.45
CA PRO A 324 16.51 -10.27 10.81
C PRO A 324 15.17 -9.54 11.03
N VAL A 325 14.34 -9.47 10.00
CA VAL A 325 12.96 -8.96 10.11
C VAL A 325 12.11 -9.98 10.85
N ILE A 326 11.46 -9.57 11.93
CA ILE A 326 10.59 -10.43 12.74
C ILE A 326 9.14 -10.26 12.30
N CYS A 327 8.48 -11.37 11.98
CA CYS A 327 7.08 -11.39 11.58
C CYS A 327 6.29 -12.24 12.56
N CYS A 328 5.19 -11.73 13.11
CA CYS A 328 4.36 -12.40 14.11
C CYS A 328 2.87 -12.25 13.79
N SER A 329 2.12 -13.35 13.80
CA SER A 329 0.66 -13.35 13.66
C SER A 329 -0.04 -14.06 14.81
N ASN A 330 -1.17 -13.49 15.23
CA ASN A 330 -2.10 -14.05 16.21
C ASN A 330 -3.18 -14.95 15.57
N LEU A 331 -2.95 -15.47 14.36
CA LEU A 331 -3.91 -16.31 13.62
C LEU A 331 -4.16 -17.67 14.29
N THR A 332 -3.17 -18.24 14.97
CA THR A 332 -3.22 -19.55 15.60
C THR A 332 -3.14 -19.44 17.13
N ASP A 333 -3.63 -20.45 17.85
CA ASP A 333 -3.57 -20.51 19.33
C ASP A 333 -2.13 -20.35 19.87
N THR A 334 -1.13 -20.73 19.06
CA THR A 334 0.27 -20.38 19.23
C THR A 334 0.62 -19.28 18.23
N CYS A 335 1.32 -18.22 18.61
CA CYS A 335 1.76 -17.19 17.66
C CYS A 335 2.54 -17.82 16.48
N ASP A 336 2.12 -17.56 15.24
CA ASP A 336 2.91 -17.90 14.05
C ASP A 336 3.97 -16.81 13.89
N ALA A 337 5.21 -17.13 14.27
CA ALA A 337 6.29 -16.17 14.29
C ALA A 337 7.55 -16.72 13.64
N PHE A 338 8.15 -15.93 12.75
CA PHE A 338 9.39 -16.26 12.06
C PHE A 338 10.29 -15.04 11.91
N ALA A 339 11.58 -15.30 11.68
CA ALA A 339 12.56 -14.27 11.37
C ALA A 339 13.08 -14.49 9.95
N HIS A 340 13.12 -13.43 9.14
CA HIS A 340 13.67 -13.46 7.80
C HIS A 340 15.00 -12.71 7.79
N THR A 341 16.08 -13.39 7.43
CA THR A 341 17.43 -12.82 7.46
C THR A 341 17.57 -11.71 6.42
N VAL A 342 18.06 -10.55 6.85
CA VAL A 342 18.51 -9.50 5.94
C VAL A 342 19.89 -9.87 5.43
N ARG A 343 20.07 -9.93 4.10
CA ARG A 343 21.40 -10.18 3.53
C ARG A 343 22.26 -8.94 3.72
N ASP A 344 23.48 -9.14 4.22
CA ASP A 344 24.44 -8.07 4.45
C ASP A 344 24.60 -7.16 3.22
N LEU A 345 24.58 -5.85 3.48
CA LEU A 345 25.00 -4.82 2.55
C LEU A 345 26.42 -4.39 2.90
N ASP A 346 27.27 -4.25 1.89
CA ASP A 346 28.55 -3.57 2.07
C ASP A 346 28.30 -2.15 2.61
N PRO A 347 28.84 -1.77 3.78
CA PRO A 347 28.68 -0.43 4.34
C PRO A 347 29.16 0.69 3.41
N LEU A 348 30.04 0.39 2.46
CA LEU A 348 30.51 1.32 1.42
C LEU A 348 29.49 1.51 0.28
N ALA A 349 28.58 0.55 0.09
CA ALA A 349 27.48 0.65 -0.88
C ALA A 349 26.26 1.41 -0.33
N ILE A 350 26.26 1.75 0.96
CA ILE A 350 25.20 2.53 1.61
C ILE A 350 25.55 4.01 1.50
N SER A 351 24.80 4.73 0.67
CA SER A 351 24.91 6.18 0.54
C SER A 351 24.23 6.89 1.72
N ASP A 352 22.98 6.53 2.00
CA ASP A 352 22.25 6.89 3.23
C ASP A 352 21.19 5.82 3.55
N ASP A 353 20.52 5.92 4.69
CA ASP A 353 19.44 5.01 5.11
C ASP A 353 18.05 5.69 5.15
N ILE A 354 17.93 6.85 4.53
CA ILE A 354 16.73 7.69 4.56
C ILE A 354 15.64 7.01 3.76
N GLY A 355 14.49 6.79 4.38
CA GLY A 355 13.38 6.12 3.72
C GLY A 355 13.63 4.64 3.43
N ALA A 356 14.67 4.00 3.99
CA ALA A 356 14.87 2.56 3.85
C ALA A 356 13.65 1.77 4.38
N GLY A 357 13.05 2.21 5.49
CA GLY A 357 11.79 1.66 6.00
C GLY A 357 10.60 1.89 5.07
N ASP A 358 10.50 3.07 4.44
CA ASP A 358 9.44 3.37 3.47
C ASP A 358 9.61 2.51 2.20
N GLY A 359 10.85 2.32 1.72
CA GLY A 359 11.16 1.41 0.63
C GLY A 359 10.86 -0.05 0.96
N PHE A 360 11.12 -0.48 2.21
CA PHE A 360 10.70 -1.80 2.69
C PHE A 360 9.19 -1.98 2.58
N VAL A 361 8.42 -1.01 3.08
CA VAL A 361 6.96 -1.06 3.02
C VAL A 361 6.46 -1.01 1.57
N GLY A 362 7.09 -0.21 0.71
CA GLY A 362 6.76 -0.14 -0.72
C GLY A 362 6.90 -1.48 -1.44
N GLY A 363 8.06 -2.13 -1.31
CA GLY A 363 8.28 -3.46 -1.89
C GLY A 363 7.33 -4.52 -1.32
N PHE A 364 7.09 -4.48 -0.02
CA PHE A 364 6.14 -5.37 0.63
C PHE A 364 4.72 -5.19 0.08
N ILE A 365 4.21 -3.95 0.00
CA ILE A 365 2.88 -3.65 -0.54
C ILE A 365 2.75 -4.17 -1.97
N ALA A 366 3.74 -3.89 -2.82
CA ALA A 366 3.72 -4.28 -4.22
C ALA A 366 3.65 -5.80 -4.39
N ALA A 367 4.47 -6.55 -3.65
CA ALA A 367 4.48 -8.00 -3.68
C ALA A 367 3.17 -8.61 -3.16
N ILE A 368 2.64 -8.10 -2.04
CA ILE A 368 1.34 -8.57 -1.52
C ILE A 368 0.23 -8.29 -2.53
N TYR A 369 0.21 -7.09 -3.11
CA TYR A 369 -0.75 -6.71 -4.13
C TYR A 369 -0.70 -7.64 -5.35
N ALA A 370 0.50 -7.93 -5.87
CA ALA A 370 0.67 -8.86 -6.99
C ALA A 370 0.12 -10.26 -6.66
N ARG A 371 0.36 -10.77 -5.44
CA ARG A 371 -0.19 -12.06 -4.98
C ARG A 371 -1.71 -12.03 -4.80
N LEU A 372 -2.29 -10.89 -4.40
CA LEU A 372 -3.74 -10.70 -4.37
C LEU A 372 -4.29 -10.73 -5.80
N LEU A 373 -3.77 -9.92 -6.72
CA LEU A 373 -4.21 -9.91 -8.12
C LEU A 373 -4.12 -11.28 -8.79
N ALA A 374 -3.01 -12.02 -8.58
CA ALA A 374 -2.86 -13.36 -9.16
C ALA A 374 -3.98 -14.32 -8.73
N ARG A 375 -4.51 -14.18 -7.51
CA ARG A 375 -5.66 -14.98 -7.04
C ARG A 375 -6.97 -14.61 -7.73
N ASP A 376 -7.12 -13.37 -8.21
CA ASP A 376 -8.32 -12.87 -8.94
C ASP A 376 -8.34 -13.47 -10.33
N LEU A 377 -7.16 -13.60 -10.94
CA LEU A 377 -6.99 -14.09 -12.30
C LEU A 377 -7.01 -15.62 -12.43
N THR A 378 -6.88 -16.39 -11.33
CA THR A 378 -7.03 -17.85 -11.39
C THR A 378 -8.50 -18.27 -11.59
N PRO A 379 -8.87 -18.94 -12.70
CA PRO A 379 -10.24 -19.40 -12.92
C PRO A 379 -10.60 -20.44 -11.86
N ARG A 380 -11.59 -20.14 -11.02
CA ARG A 380 -12.14 -21.14 -10.08
C ARG A 380 -12.95 -22.15 -10.89
N SER A 381 -12.57 -23.42 -10.82
CA SER A 381 -13.36 -24.50 -11.44
C SER A 381 -14.76 -24.53 -10.83
N VAL A 382 -15.76 -24.17 -11.66
CA VAL A 382 -17.17 -24.33 -11.32
C VAL A 382 -17.46 -25.83 -11.25
N PRO A 383 -17.97 -26.38 -10.14
CA PRO A 383 -18.45 -27.76 -10.15
C PRO A 383 -19.64 -27.86 -11.11
N SER A 384 -19.54 -28.75 -12.10
CA SER A 384 -20.63 -29.06 -13.03
C SER A 384 -21.88 -29.53 -12.27
N PRO A 385 -23.09 -29.04 -12.57
CA PRO A 385 -24.30 -29.46 -11.90
C PRO A 385 -24.86 -30.74 -12.55
N VAL A 386 -24.35 -31.91 -12.18
CA VAL A 386 -25.04 -33.19 -12.44
C VAL A 386 -24.77 -34.20 -11.33
N GLU A 387 -25.84 -34.93 -10.95
CA GLU A 387 -25.96 -36.00 -9.96
C GLU A 387 -26.36 -35.59 -8.52
N SER A 388 -27.51 -34.93 -8.40
CA SER A 388 -28.37 -35.10 -7.22
C SER A 388 -29.33 -36.28 -7.45
N SER A 389 -28.99 -37.46 -6.94
CA SER A 389 -29.92 -38.58 -6.81
C SER A 389 -30.50 -38.62 -5.39
N LEU A 390 -31.77 -38.19 -5.32
CA LEU A 390 -32.87 -38.63 -4.44
C LEU A 390 -32.52 -39.48 -3.20
N SER A 391 -32.82 -38.94 -2.01
CA SER A 391 -33.58 -39.67 -1.00
C SER A 391 -34.33 -38.71 -0.08
N SER A 392 -35.53 -39.14 0.28
CA SER A 392 -36.71 -38.38 0.69
C SER A 392 -37.00 -38.37 2.20
N LEU A 393 -37.85 -37.42 2.64
CA LEU A 393 -38.67 -37.37 3.88
C LEU A 393 -37.92 -36.92 5.16
N SER A 394 -38.43 -36.06 6.06
CA SER A 394 -39.79 -35.57 6.36
C SER A 394 -39.73 -34.23 7.15
N ASP A 395 -40.84 -33.48 7.14
CA ASP A 395 -41.06 -32.18 7.78
C ASP A 395 -41.05 -32.17 9.34
N ASP A 396 -40.97 -30.94 9.86
CA ASP A 396 -41.11 -30.42 11.25
C ASP A 396 -39.86 -30.37 12.16
N ASP A 397 -39.16 -29.23 12.15
CA ASP A 397 -38.98 -28.38 13.35
C ASP A 397 -38.55 -26.95 12.95
N SER A 398 -39.20 -25.96 13.54
CA SER A 398 -39.00 -24.54 13.26
C SER A 398 -37.99 -23.93 14.24
N SER A 399 -36.70 -24.13 13.98
CA SER A 399 -35.59 -23.23 14.35
C SER A 399 -34.27 -23.92 14.11
N GLU A 400 -33.56 -23.64 13.00
CA GLU A 400 -32.12 -23.93 12.94
C GLU A 400 -31.45 -23.26 11.72
N VAL A 401 -30.43 -22.47 12.02
CA VAL A 401 -29.14 -22.38 11.34
C VAL A 401 -29.18 -22.34 9.81
N LEU A 402 -29.02 -21.13 9.26
CA LEU A 402 -28.54 -20.96 7.88
C LEU A 402 -27.25 -21.78 7.74
N PRO A 403 -27.13 -22.67 6.73
CA PRO A 403 -25.94 -23.47 6.56
C PRO A 403 -24.75 -22.55 6.26
N ASP A 404 -23.80 -22.54 7.19
CA ASP A 404 -22.45 -22.05 7.02
C ASP A 404 -21.81 -22.81 5.84
N ASP A 405 -21.69 -22.16 4.68
CA ASP A 405 -20.94 -22.68 3.53
C ASP A 405 -19.43 -22.40 3.68
N GLY A 406 -18.90 -22.72 4.86
CA GLY A 406 -17.56 -22.40 5.36
C GLY A 406 -16.37 -23.03 4.64
N SER A 407 -16.29 -23.02 3.30
CA SER A 407 -15.04 -23.40 2.62
C SER A 407 -14.73 -22.74 1.27
N ARG A 408 -15.61 -21.90 0.68
CA ARG A 408 -15.42 -21.46 -0.73
C ARG A 408 -15.40 -19.95 -0.98
N SER A 409 -15.76 -19.11 -0.02
CA SER A 409 -15.66 -17.64 -0.10
C SER A 409 -14.40 -17.04 0.58
N ASN A 410 -13.68 -17.83 1.39
CA ASN A 410 -12.66 -17.31 2.32
C ASN A 410 -11.25 -17.01 1.75
N ALA A 411 -10.93 -17.40 0.50
CA ALA A 411 -9.56 -17.30 -0.01
C ALA A 411 -9.02 -15.87 -0.23
N TRP A 412 -9.92 -14.88 -0.32
CA TRP A 412 -9.60 -13.44 -0.41
C TRP A 412 -9.32 -12.79 0.93
N HIS A 413 -9.79 -13.39 2.01
CA HIS A 413 -9.91 -12.71 3.29
C HIS A 413 -8.60 -12.75 4.08
N SER A 414 -7.72 -13.71 3.83
CA SER A 414 -6.49 -13.90 4.61
C SER A 414 -5.20 -13.69 3.81
N ILE A 415 -4.29 -12.92 4.42
CA ILE A 415 -2.89 -12.82 3.99
C ILE A 415 -2.17 -14.05 4.54
N THR A 416 -1.67 -14.90 3.65
CA THR A 416 -1.03 -16.15 4.07
C THR A 416 0.42 -15.91 4.49
N ARG A 417 0.97 -16.79 5.32
CA ARG A 417 2.39 -16.76 5.72
C ARG A 417 3.35 -16.68 4.53
N GLN A 418 3.06 -17.39 3.44
CA GLN A 418 3.89 -17.33 2.23
C GLN A 418 3.88 -15.93 1.61
N MET A 419 2.71 -15.27 1.53
CA MET A 419 2.64 -13.90 1.04
C MET A 419 3.47 -12.94 1.91
N ILE A 420 3.46 -13.12 3.23
CA ILE A 420 4.31 -12.32 4.14
C ILE A 420 5.79 -12.58 3.87
N MET A 421 6.20 -13.83 3.67
CA MET A 421 7.60 -14.17 3.35
C MET A 421 8.05 -13.49 2.05
N ASP A 422 7.24 -13.59 0.99
CA ASP A 422 7.51 -12.95 -0.30
C ASP A 422 7.57 -11.42 -0.16
N GLY A 423 6.61 -10.83 0.56
CA GLY A 423 6.58 -9.39 0.80
C GLY A 423 7.79 -8.88 1.60
N VAL A 424 8.26 -9.65 2.58
CA VAL A 424 9.46 -9.30 3.35
C VAL A 424 10.71 -9.38 2.49
N GLU A 425 10.82 -10.37 1.61
CA GLU A 425 11.95 -10.48 0.68
C GLU A 425 12.01 -9.29 -0.29
N GLU A 426 10.88 -8.95 -0.91
CA GLU A 426 10.78 -7.80 -1.82
C GLU A 426 10.93 -6.46 -1.09
N GLY A 427 10.42 -6.35 0.13
CA GLY A 427 10.66 -5.20 1.00
C GLY A 427 12.14 -5.01 1.31
N ILE A 428 12.84 -6.08 1.73
CA ILE A 428 14.30 -6.01 1.95
C ILE A 428 15.00 -5.58 0.66
N TYR A 429 14.61 -6.12 -0.50
CA TYR A 429 15.21 -5.73 -1.77
C TYR A 429 15.03 -4.24 -2.07
N CYS A 430 13.81 -3.71 -1.96
CA CYS A 430 13.52 -2.30 -2.21
C CYS A 430 14.25 -1.37 -1.23
N ALA A 431 14.26 -1.70 0.06
CA ALA A 431 15.03 -0.95 1.06
C ALA A 431 16.52 -0.85 0.69
N ARG A 432 17.10 -1.92 0.14
CA ARG A 432 18.50 -1.91 -0.32
C ARG A 432 18.72 -1.02 -1.52
N GLN A 433 17.75 -0.88 -2.42
CA GLN A 433 17.88 0.04 -3.56
C GLN A 433 17.83 1.49 -3.10
N VAL A 434 16.91 1.83 -2.18
CA VAL A 434 16.88 3.15 -1.52
C VAL A 434 18.23 3.49 -0.93
N MET A 435 18.80 2.56 -0.14
CA MET A 435 20.07 2.80 0.55
C MET A 435 21.26 3.01 -0.39
N LYS A 436 21.26 2.35 -1.56
CA LYS A 436 22.33 2.49 -2.56
C LYS A 436 22.25 3.79 -3.34
N HIS A 437 21.06 4.35 -3.48
CA HIS A 437 20.79 5.45 -4.38
C HIS A 437 20.41 6.74 -3.64
N THR A 438 20.87 7.04 -2.43
CA THR A 438 20.53 8.31 -1.72
C THR A 438 19.02 8.59 -1.56
N GLY A 439 18.39 7.94 -0.57
CA GLY A 439 17.01 8.21 -0.17
C GLY A 439 15.93 7.80 -1.18
N CYS A 440 14.65 7.96 -0.81
CA CYS A 440 13.51 7.73 -1.71
C CYS A 440 13.46 8.69 -2.92
N GLN A 441 14.49 9.50 -3.14
CA GLN A 441 14.61 10.41 -4.28
C GLN A 441 14.59 9.68 -5.62
N TYR A 442 14.96 8.39 -5.64
CA TYR A 442 15.13 7.58 -6.86
C TYR A 442 13.95 6.65 -7.18
N PHE A 443 12.87 6.71 -6.38
CA PHE A 443 11.63 6.02 -6.72
C PHE A 443 10.70 6.88 -7.55
#